data_AF-A0A6J4SZS1-F1
#
_entry.id   AF-A0A6J4SZS1-F1
#
_cell.length_a   1.000
_cell.length_b   1.000
_cell.length_c   1.000
_cell.angle_alpha   90.00
_cell.angle_beta   90.00
_cell.angle_gamma   90.00
#
_symmetry.space_group_name_H-M   'P 1'
#
loop_
_entity.id
_entity.type
_entity.pdbx_description
1 polymer ?
#
loop_
_entity_poly.entity_id
_entity_poly.type
_entity_poly.pdbx_seq_one_letter_code
_entity_poly.pdbx_strand_id
1 'polypeptide(L)'
;MRLLRPGDFVQVTIDAWSDYPVNARIESLQSGTGGEFSALPPQNATSNWVKTVQRLPVRIRFERNAFAAFPSRADVAPGMSVTARVKVID
;
A
#
# COMPACT_ATOMS: atom_id res chain seq x y z
N MET A 1 4.23 1.30 -16.22
CA MET A 1 4.24 0.40 -15.06
C MET A 1 3.89 -1.00 -15.53
N ARG A 2 4.87 -1.89 -15.74
CA ARG A 2 4.61 -3.21 -16.31
C ARG A 2 4.49 -4.32 -15.26
N LEU A 3 4.94 -4.06 -14.03
CA LEU A 3 5.13 -5.06 -12.97
C LEU A 3 4.00 -5.13 -11.91
N LEU A 4 3.18 -4.08 -11.78
CA LEU A 4 2.08 -4.01 -10.81
C LEU A 4 0.80 -3.65 -11.56
N ARG A 5 -0.26 -4.44 -11.38
CA ARG A 5 -1.54 -4.28 -12.06
C ARG A 5 -2.71 -4.53 -11.11
N PRO A 6 -3.87 -3.89 -11.33
CA PRO A 6 -5.10 -4.29 -10.68
C PRO A 6 -5.35 -5.79 -10.84
N GLY A 7 -5.76 -6.45 -9.76
CA GLY A 7 -5.98 -7.89 -9.67
C GLY A 7 -4.79 -8.70 -9.18
N ASP A 8 -3.57 -8.16 -9.17
CA ASP A 8 -2.39 -8.86 -8.66
C ASP A 8 -2.59 -9.23 -7.18
N PHE A 9 -2.16 -10.44 -6.82
CA PHE A 9 -2.26 -10.96 -5.47
C PHE A 9 -1.30 -10.24 -4.53
N VAL A 10 -1.79 -9.91 -3.34
CA VAL A 10 -1.01 -9.25 -2.29
C VAL A 10 -1.16 -10.05 -1.00
N GLN A 11 -0.03 -10.44 -0.42
CA GLN A 11 0.01 -10.92 0.96
C GLN A 11 0.20 -9.71 1.88
N VAL A 12 -0.72 -9.51 2.81
CA VAL A 12 -0.65 -8.41 3.79
C VAL A 12 -0.47 -9.00 5.18
N THR A 13 0.49 -8.46 5.92
CA THR A 13 0.71 -8.78 7.33
C THR A 13 0.44 -7.51 8.14
N ILE A 14 -0.48 -7.58 9.09
CA ILE A 14 -0.72 -6.48 10.04
C ILE A 14 0.27 -6.64 11.18
N ASP A 15 0.99 -5.57 11.54
CA ASP A 15 2.10 -5.69 12.50
C ASP A 15 1.64 -6.20 13.87
N ALA A 16 0.41 -5.84 14.29
CA ALA A 16 -0.21 -6.33 15.53
C ALA A 16 -0.64 -7.81 15.48
N TRP A 17 -0.77 -8.38 14.28
CA TRP A 17 -1.28 -9.74 14.04
C TRP A 17 -0.36 -10.48 13.05
N SER A 18 0.94 -10.50 13.34
CA SER A 18 1.96 -11.02 12.41
C SER A 18 1.78 -12.49 12.04
N ASP A 19 1.19 -13.28 12.94
CA ASP A 19 0.95 -14.71 12.77
C ASP A 19 -0.24 -15.02 11.85
N TYR A 20 -1.00 -13.99 11.45
CA TYR A 20 -2.21 -14.13 10.65
C TYR A 20 -2.11 -13.30 9.36
N PRO A 21 -1.25 -13.70 8.40
CA PRO A 21 -1.18 -13.03 7.11
C PRO A 21 -2.51 -13.17 6.37
N VAL A 22 -2.94 -12.09 5.72
CA VAL A 22 -4.24 -12.02 5.04
C VAL A 22 -4.07 -11.84 3.53
N ASN A 23 -5.00 -12.45 2.80
CA ASN A 23 -5.05 -12.40 1.35
C ASN A 23 -5.77 -11.15 0.87
N ALA A 24 -5.15 -10.46 -0.09
CA ALA A 24 -5.70 -9.26 -0.70
C ALA A 24 -5.34 -9.20 -2.19
N ARG A 25 -5.90 -8.20 -2.87
CA ARG A 25 -5.56 -7.88 -4.27
C ARG A 25 -5.38 -6.39 -4.47
N ILE A 26 -4.56 -6.02 -5.44
CA ILE A 26 -4.49 -4.64 -5.91
C ILE A 26 -5.85 -4.28 -6.51
N GLU A 27 -6.48 -3.26 -5.96
CA GLU A 27 -7.72 -2.69 -6.50
C GLU A 27 -7.40 -1.64 -7.56
N SER A 28 -6.47 -0.74 -7.26
CA SER A 28 -6.07 0.32 -8.19
C SER A 28 -4.68 0.89 -7.89
N LEU A 29 -4.14 1.58 -8.89
CA LEU A 29 -2.89 2.32 -8.87
C LEU A 29 -3.23 3.73 -9.37
N GLN A 30 -2.74 4.77 -8.70
CA GLN A 30 -2.86 6.12 -9.27
C GLN A 30 -1.93 6.28 -10.47
N SER A 31 -2.30 7.12 -11.44
CA SER A 31 -1.49 7.38 -12.64
C SER A 31 -0.38 8.42 -12.41
N GLY A 32 -0.36 9.11 -11.27
CA GLY A 32 0.59 10.17 -10.94
C GLY A 32 0.87 10.26 -9.44
N THR A 33 1.93 10.97 -9.05
CA THR A 33 2.37 11.08 -7.66
C THR A 33 1.68 12.27 -6.98
N GLY A 34 1.55 12.24 -5.65
CA GLY A 34 0.79 13.26 -4.92
C GLY A 34 1.31 14.71 -5.09
N GLY A 35 2.55 14.90 -5.53
CA GLY A 35 3.13 16.22 -5.81
C GLY A 35 2.55 16.90 -7.06
N GLU A 36 2.18 16.14 -8.09
CA GLU A 36 1.62 16.66 -9.34
C GLU A 36 0.18 17.19 -9.17
N PHE A 37 -0.50 16.78 -8.10
CA PHE A 37 -1.87 17.18 -7.79
C PHE A 37 -1.96 18.12 -6.57
N SER A 38 -0.83 18.57 -6.03
CA SER A 38 -0.81 19.49 -4.89
C SER A 38 -1.11 20.92 -5.33
N ALA A 39 -2.00 21.61 -4.63
CA ALA A 39 -2.23 23.04 -4.81
C ALA A 39 -0.96 23.88 -4.52
N LEU A 40 -0.03 23.33 -3.73
CA LEU A 40 1.27 23.89 -3.44
C LEU A 40 2.33 22.82 -3.67
N PRO A 41 2.89 22.71 -4.89
CA PRO A 41 4.00 21.80 -5.14
C PRO A 41 5.23 22.23 -4.32
N PRO A 42 6.06 21.28 -3.88
CA PRO A 42 7.24 21.60 -3.08
C PRO A 42 8.19 22.51 -3.85
N GLN A 43 8.37 23.74 -3.37
CA GLN A 43 9.36 24.69 -3.88
C GLN A 43 10.67 24.51 -3.11
N ASN A 44 11.51 23.59 -3.59
CA ASN A 44 12.86 23.43 -3.06
C ASN A 44 13.75 24.60 -3.54
N ALA A 45 13.67 25.75 -2.87
CA ALA A 45 14.58 26.87 -3.07
C ALA A 45 15.79 26.75 -2.11
N THR A 46 16.98 27.12 -2.61
CA THR A 46 18.30 27.24 -1.94
C THR A 46 19.26 26.03 -2.05
N SER A 47 20.04 26.03 -3.13
CA SER A 47 21.43 25.52 -3.28
C SER A 47 21.85 24.17 -2.64
N ASN A 48 20.93 23.26 -2.33
CA ASN A 48 21.21 21.88 -1.96
C ASN A 48 20.29 20.95 -2.77
N TRP A 49 20.87 20.11 -3.62
CA TRP A 49 20.11 19.09 -4.34
C TRP A 49 19.70 17.98 -3.35
N VAL A 50 18.46 18.03 -2.87
CA VAL A 50 17.86 16.95 -2.08
C VAL A 50 16.93 16.15 -3.00
N LYS A 51 17.25 14.87 -3.23
CA LYS A 51 16.37 13.97 -3.97
C LYS A 51 15.12 13.68 -3.13
N THR A 52 13.99 14.26 -3.52
CA THR A 52 12.69 13.96 -2.90
C THR A 52 12.14 12.65 -3.48
N VAL A 53 11.78 11.71 -2.60
CA VAL A 53 11.12 10.47 -3.02
C VAL A 53 9.67 10.77 -3.37
N GLN A 54 9.28 10.52 -4.61
CA GLN A 54 7.88 10.52 -5.00
C GLN A 54 7.32 9.09 -4.89
N ARG A 55 6.19 8.95 -4.21
CA ARG A 55 5.51 7.68 -4.03
C ARG A 55 4.25 7.65 -4.89
N LEU A 56 3.97 6.48 -5.46
CA LEU A 56 2.74 6.22 -6.17
C LEU A 56 1.77 5.46 -5.26
N PRO A 57 0.60 6.03 -4.95
CA PRO A 57 -0.39 5.34 -4.13
C PRO A 57 -0.93 4.08 -4.80
N VAL A 58 -1.00 3.01 -4.01
CA VAL A 58 -1.60 1.73 -4.38
C VAL A 58 -2.75 1.45 -3.43
N ARG A 59 -3.93 1.16 -3.97
CA ARG A 59 -5.08 0.73 -3.17
C ARG A 59 -5.17 -0.78 -3.22
N ILE A 60 -5.21 -1.40 -2.04
CA ILE A 60 -5.30 -2.84 -1.86
C ILE A 60 -6.64 -3.15 -1.19
N ARG A 61 -7.35 -4.15 -1.72
CA ARG A 61 -8.62 -4.62 -1.17
C ARG A 61 -8.44 -6.02 -0.60
N PHE A 62 -8.80 -6.20 0.66
CA PHE A 62 -8.84 -7.51 1.31
C PHE A 62 -9.89 -8.42 0.64
N GLU A 63 -9.59 -9.70 0.55
CA GLU A 63 -10.55 -10.70 0.08
C GLU A 63 -11.71 -10.88 1.09
N ARG A 64 -12.87 -11.34 0.62
CA ARG A 64 -14.13 -11.37 1.42
C ARG A 64 -13.99 -12.05 2.80
N ASN A 65 -13.12 -13.05 2.91
CA ASN A 65 -12.88 -13.83 4.13
C ASN A 65 -11.44 -13.70 4.66
N ALA A 66 -10.76 -12.60 4.32
CA ALA A 66 -9.35 -12.37 4.64
C ALA A 66 -9.02 -12.54 6.14
N PHE A 67 -9.98 -12.23 7.03
CA PHE A 67 -9.80 -12.26 8.48
C PHE A 67 -10.44 -13.48 9.16
N ALA A 68 -10.91 -14.48 8.41
CA ALA A 68 -11.63 -15.62 8.99
C ALA A 68 -10.80 -16.44 10.00
N ALA A 69 -9.47 -16.40 9.89
CA ALA A 69 -8.54 -17.09 10.79
C ALA A 69 -8.20 -16.28 12.06
N PHE A 70 -8.67 -15.03 12.17
CA PHE A 70 -8.33 -14.17 13.29
C PHE A 70 -9.06 -14.64 14.57
N PRO A 71 -8.43 -14.49 15.75
CA PRO A 71 -9.10 -14.69 17.03
C PRO A 71 -10.36 -13.83 17.14
N SER A 72 -11.38 -14.30 17.85
CA SER A 72 -12.67 -13.60 18.01
C SER A 72 -12.59 -12.23 18.70
N ARG A 73 -11.45 -11.90 19.31
CA ARG A 73 -11.16 -10.60 19.93
C ARG A 73 -10.12 -9.78 19.16
N ALA A 74 -9.79 -10.18 17.93
CA ALA A 74 -8.80 -9.48 17.16
C ALA A 74 -9.41 -8.23 16.52
N ASP A 75 -9.07 -7.08 17.08
CA ASP A 75 -9.46 -5.79 16.52
C ASP A 75 -8.47 -5.39 15.43
N VAL A 76 -9.00 -5.12 14.24
CA VAL A 76 -8.27 -4.47 13.14
C VAL A 76 -8.93 -3.12 12.90
N ALA A 77 -8.16 -2.05 13.07
CA ALA A 77 -8.66 -0.69 12.99
C ALA A 77 -7.94 0.13 11.90
N PRO A 78 -8.56 1.20 11.38
CA PRO A 78 -7.89 2.16 10.52
C PRO A 78 -6.66 2.76 11.20
N GLY A 79 -5.58 2.96 10.44
CA GLY A 79 -4.33 3.54 10.93
C GLY A 79 -3.29 2.52 11.41
N MET A 80 -3.62 1.24 11.47
CA MET A 80 -2.64 0.19 11.76
C MET A 80 -1.58 0.08 10.65
N SER A 81 -0.33 -0.15 11.08
CA SER A 81 0.78 -0.44 10.18
C SER A 81 0.67 -1.85 9.61
N VAL A 82 1.05 -1.98 8.34
CA VAL A 82 1.03 -3.25 7.62
C VAL A 82 2.25 -3.38 6.73
N THR A 83 2.70 -4.62 6.54
CA THR A 83 3.63 -4.99 5.48
C THR A 83 2.87 -5.65 4.34
N ALA A 84 2.96 -5.10 3.13
CA ALA A 84 2.34 -5.65 1.92
C ALA A 84 3.41 -6.20 0.97
N ARG A 85 3.25 -7.45 0.52
CA ARG A 85 4.13 -8.11 -0.45
C ARG A 85 3.34 -8.50 -1.68
N VAL A 86 3.80 -8.04 -2.84
CA VAL A 86 3.26 -8.43 -4.15
C VAL A 86 4.26 -9.33 -4.83
N LYS A 87 3.81 -10.49 -5.31
CA LYS A 87 4.64 -11.32 -6.19
C LYS A 87 4.47 -10.82 -7.62
N VAL A 88 5.51 -10.17 -8.14
CA VAL A 88 5.59 -9.77 -9.54
C VAL A 88 6.02 -10.98 -10.37
N ILE A 89 5.31 -11.25 -11.47
CA ILE A 89 5.66 -12.28 -12.44
C ILE A 89 5.97 -11.54 -13.74
N ASP A 90 7.18 -11.72 -14.27
CA ASP A 90 7.64 -11.18 -15.56
C ASP A 90 6.99 -11.88 -16.76
#